data_AF-E6NBA3-F1
#
_entry.id   AF-E6NBA3-F1
#
_cell.length_a   1.000
_cell.length_b   1.000
_cell.length_c   1.000
_cell.angle_alpha   90.00
_cell.angle_beta   90.00
_cell.angle_gamma   90.00
#
_symmetry.space_group_name_H-M   'P 1'
#
loop_
_entity.id
_entity.type
_entity.pdbx_description
1 polymer ?
#
loop_
_entity_poly.entity_id
_entity_poly.type
_entity_poly.pdbx_seq_one_letter_code
_entity_poly.pdbx_strand_id
1 'polypeptide(L)'
;MFGFLRRKDDWVVEEQPEPQPFEITEEFRARVEKAVTSLNAHIERLNNKYRDMLARSREYFNRTVEALQAKDDAKAKLYASEIAEIKKLAGIVLHSQLVLLQVKIRLESILELGEALTLLKPLATLLENVAEEISYVTPEASEHLRSLMVMIDDFMATAGVYVEPSSEKMPEFSEEASFILEEARKIAAEKVRETFPEAPRLTDVEKAVYEYVLGANIEELDLETCANALSLDPETVSNILKTLHEKGLIQLEFAETT
;
A
#
# COMPACT_ATOMS: atom_id res chain seq x y z
N MET A 1 -7.22 6.41 73.59
CA MET A 1 -6.39 7.48 72.99
C MET A 1 -6.95 7.70 71.59
N PHE A 2 -7.63 8.82 71.37
CA PHE A 2 -8.49 9.06 70.20
C PHE A 2 -7.70 9.59 68.99
N GLY A 3 -8.15 9.19 67.80
CA GLY A 3 -7.54 9.50 66.51
C GLY A 3 -7.79 10.92 66.00
N PHE A 4 -6.95 11.32 65.04
CA PHE A 4 -7.02 12.61 64.39
C PHE A 4 -8.13 12.62 63.32
N LEU A 5 -9.15 13.44 63.55
CA LEU A 5 -10.09 13.90 62.53
C LEU A 5 -9.54 15.21 61.95
N ARG A 6 -8.99 15.18 60.74
CA ARG A 6 -8.72 16.41 59.96
C ARG A 6 -10.04 16.99 59.49
N ARG A 7 -10.23 18.31 59.58
CA ARG A 7 -11.47 18.98 59.15
C ARG A 7 -11.57 18.95 57.63
N LYS A 8 -12.79 18.85 57.12
CA LYS A 8 -13.12 18.89 55.69
C LYS A 8 -12.84 20.25 55.03
N ASP A 9 -12.34 21.23 55.79
CA ASP A 9 -12.09 22.58 55.30
C ASP A 9 -10.59 22.83 55.02
N ASP A 10 -9.72 21.85 55.29
CA ASP A 10 -8.27 21.92 55.04
C ASP A 10 -7.88 21.47 53.61
N TRP A 11 -8.84 21.30 52.70
CA TRP A 11 -8.54 21.07 51.27
C TRP A 11 -8.17 22.40 50.62
N VAL A 12 -6.87 22.71 50.62
CA VAL A 12 -6.33 23.67 49.65
C VAL A 12 -6.42 22.97 48.30
N VAL A 13 -7.43 23.35 47.49
CA VAL A 13 -7.43 23.02 46.07
C VAL A 13 -6.28 23.83 45.49
N GLU A 14 -5.15 23.17 45.25
CA GLU A 14 -4.07 23.74 44.47
C GLU A 14 -4.66 24.05 43.09
N GLU A 15 -4.93 25.34 42.83
CA GLU A 15 -5.39 25.80 41.52
C GLU A 15 -4.32 25.36 40.51
N GLN A 16 -4.62 24.28 39.80
CA GLN A 16 -3.85 23.89 38.62
C GLN A 16 -3.91 25.12 37.69
N PRO A 17 -2.77 25.71 37.31
CA PRO A 17 -2.78 26.86 36.41
C PRO A 17 -3.56 26.47 35.16
N GLU A 18 -4.47 27.35 34.70
CA GLU A 18 -5.22 27.09 33.47
C GLU A 18 -4.22 26.74 32.36
N PRO A 19 -4.47 25.69 31.56
CA PRO A 19 -3.59 25.33 30.47
C PRO A 19 -3.45 26.53 29.54
N GLN A 20 -2.23 27.08 29.46
CA GLN A 20 -1.96 28.20 28.57
C GLN A 20 -2.25 27.75 27.13
N PRO A 21 -2.96 28.57 26.32
CA PRO A 21 -3.11 28.30 24.90
C PRO A 21 -1.74 28.08 24.29
N PHE A 22 -1.56 26.95 23.63
CA PHE A 22 -0.31 26.67 22.95
C PHE A 22 -0.16 27.64 21.77
N GLU A 23 0.81 28.56 21.84
CA GLU A 23 1.17 29.42 20.72
C GLU A 23 2.16 28.70 19.80
N ILE A 24 1.75 28.45 18.55
CA ILE A 24 2.66 28.00 17.49
C ILE A 24 3.74 29.07 17.29
N THR A 25 4.96 28.75 17.70
CA THR A 25 6.11 29.62 17.47
C THR A 25 6.51 29.61 15.98
N GLU A 26 7.10 30.69 15.50
CA GLU A 26 7.63 30.75 14.13
C GLU A 26 8.72 29.69 13.88
N GLU A 27 9.48 29.33 14.92
CA GLU A 27 10.46 28.24 14.84
C GLU A 27 9.78 26.88 14.65
N PHE A 28 8.65 26.63 15.34
CA PHE A 28 7.86 25.41 15.14
C PHE A 28 7.30 25.36 13.72
N ARG A 29 6.71 26.46 13.25
CA ARG A 29 6.16 26.58 11.91
C ARG A 29 7.18 26.20 10.84
N ALA A 30 8.35 26.82 10.87
CA ALA A 30 9.43 26.54 9.92
C ALA A 30 9.89 25.07 9.92
N ARG A 31 9.91 24.42 11.08
CA ARG A 31 10.27 23.00 11.21
C ARG A 31 9.22 22.07 10.62
N VAL A 32 7.93 22.31 10.88
CA VAL A 32 6.84 21.51 10.30
C VAL A 32 6.78 21.70 8.79
N GLU A 33 6.95 22.92 8.28
CA GLU A 33 7.05 23.19 6.84
C GLU A 33 8.21 22.41 6.19
N LYS A 34 9.36 22.34 6.87
CA LYS A 34 10.49 21.52 6.43
C LYS A 34 10.13 20.02 6.42
N ALA A 35 9.44 19.53 7.46
CA ALA A 35 8.99 18.14 7.53
C ALA A 35 7.99 17.82 6.40
N VAL A 36 7.01 18.68 6.15
CA VAL A 36 6.04 18.57 5.04
C VAL A 36 6.75 18.56 3.69
N THR A 37 7.73 19.44 3.49
CA THR A 37 8.55 19.46 2.26
C THR A 37 9.30 18.15 2.06
N SER A 38 9.91 17.62 3.13
CA SER A 38 10.60 16.34 3.11
C SER A 38 9.63 15.19 2.80
N LEU A 39 8.45 15.16 3.44
CA LEU A 39 7.41 14.15 3.20
C LEU A 39 6.95 14.16 1.74
N ASN A 40 6.70 15.34 1.14
CA ASN A 40 6.35 15.45 -0.27
C ASN A 40 7.40 14.78 -1.18
N ALA A 41 8.69 14.99 -0.91
CA ALA A 41 9.76 14.35 -1.68
C ALA A 41 9.77 12.81 -1.48
N HIS A 42 9.42 12.30 -0.30
CA HIS A 42 9.29 10.84 -0.08
C HIS A 42 8.07 10.24 -0.74
N ILE A 43 6.92 10.90 -0.65
CA ILE A 43 5.68 10.49 -1.32
C ILE A 43 5.93 10.36 -2.83
N GLU A 44 6.63 11.33 -3.43
CA GLU A 44 6.95 11.30 -4.86
C GLU A 44 7.98 10.21 -5.21
N ARG A 45 8.96 9.94 -4.35
CA ARG A 45 9.88 8.81 -4.52
C ARG A 45 9.15 7.47 -4.51
N LEU A 46 8.24 7.26 -3.56
CA LEU A 46 7.43 6.05 -3.48
C LEU A 46 6.49 5.93 -4.69
N ASN A 47 5.92 7.04 -5.15
CA ASN A 47 5.11 7.11 -6.37
C ASN A 47 5.89 6.60 -7.60
N ASN A 48 7.11 7.11 -7.79
CA ASN A 48 7.97 6.69 -8.89
C ASN A 48 8.34 5.21 -8.78
N LYS A 49 8.68 4.74 -7.57
CA LYS A 49 8.95 3.31 -7.33
C LYS A 49 7.74 2.43 -7.68
N TYR A 50 6.53 2.83 -7.31
CA TYR A 50 5.30 2.13 -7.64
C TYR A 50 5.08 2.05 -9.15
N ARG A 51 5.28 3.16 -9.87
CA ARG A 51 5.17 3.22 -11.33
C ARG A 51 6.19 2.32 -12.02
N ASP A 52 7.42 2.28 -11.53
CA ASP A 52 8.47 1.39 -12.04
C ASP A 52 8.10 -0.09 -11.83
N MET A 53 7.56 -0.43 -10.66
CA MET A 53 7.05 -1.78 -10.39
C MET A 53 5.92 -2.18 -11.34
N LEU A 54 4.99 -1.26 -11.62
CA LEU A 54 3.92 -1.48 -12.59
C LEU A 54 4.45 -1.65 -14.02
N ALA A 55 5.43 -0.86 -14.43
CA ALA A 55 6.05 -1.01 -15.75
C ALA A 55 6.76 -2.38 -15.87
N ARG A 56 7.52 -2.78 -14.84
CA ARG A 56 8.20 -4.08 -14.79
C ARG A 56 7.22 -5.25 -14.78
N SER A 57 6.10 -5.16 -14.08
CA SER A 57 5.10 -6.24 -14.07
C SER A 57 4.46 -6.44 -15.44
N ARG A 58 4.23 -5.36 -16.20
CA ARG A 58 3.77 -5.43 -17.60
C ARG A 58 4.81 -6.06 -18.53
N GLU A 59 6.09 -5.74 -18.34
CA GLU A 59 7.19 -6.38 -19.08
C GLU A 59 7.22 -7.89 -18.82
N TYR A 60 7.15 -8.31 -17.55
CA TYR A 60 7.10 -9.73 -17.21
C TYR A 60 5.83 -10.42 -17.72
N PHE A 61 4.70 -9.70 -17.79
CA PHE A 61 3.47 -10.23 -18.37
C PHE A 61 3.68 -10.57 -19.86
N ASN A 62 4.25 -9.66 -20.64
CA ASN A 62 4.55 -9.90 -22.05
C ASN A 62 5.49 -11.10 -22.21
N ARG A 63 6.54 -11.18 -21.39
CA ARG A 63 7.47 -12.33 -21.37
C ARG A 63 6.80 -13.64 -20.96
N THR A 64 5.76 -13.58 -20.13
CA THR A 64 4.95 -14.75 -19.76
C THR A 64 4.17 -15.25 -20.96
N VAL A 65 3.53 -14.34 -21.71
CA VAL A 65 2.79 -14.65 -22.94
C VAL A 65 3.73 -15.27 -23.99
N GLU A 66 4.90 -14.69 -24.22
CA GLU A 66 5.91 -15.23 -25.15
C GLU A 66 6.39 -16.64 -24.73
N ALA A 67 6.63 -16.85 -23.43
CA ALA A 67 7.03 -18.17 -22.93
C ALA A 67 5.93 -19.22 -23.10
N LEU A 68 4.66 -18.84 -22.89
CA LEU A 68 3.50 -19.73 -23.13
C LEU A 68 3.37 -20.09 -24.62
N GLN A 69 3.52 -19.12 -25.52
CA GLN A 69 3.52 -19.35 -26.97
C GLN A 69 4.66 -20.29 -27.40
N ALA A 70 5.83 -20.14 -26.78
CA ALA A 70 7.00 -21.00 -27.01
C ALA A 70 6.89 -22.38 -26.33
N LYS A 71 5.79 -22.68 -25.62
CA LYS A 71 5.58 -23.90 -24.81
C LYS A 71 6.65 -24.09 -23.72
N ASP A 72 7.26 -23.01 -23.25
CA ASP A 72 8.24 -23.01 -22.16
C ASP A 72 7.54 -22.73 -20.81
N ASP A 73 6.89 -23.76 -20.28
CA ASP A 73 6.12 -23.67 -19.03
C ASP A 73 6.98 -23.24 -17.83
N ALA A 74 8.26 -23.60 -17.82
CA ALA A 74 9.17 -23.27 -16.74
C ALA A 74 9.42 -21.76 -16.68
N LYS A 75 9.70 -21.13 -17.83
CA LYS A 75 9.86 -19.67 -17.90
C LYS A 75 8.54 -18.94 -17.65
N ALA A 76 7.42 -19.42 -18.19
CA ALA A 76 6.11 -18.81 -17.95
C ALA A 76 5.78 -18.79 -16.45
N LYS A 77 5.99 -19.92 -15.75
CA LYS A 77 5.79 -20.00 -14.28
C LYS A 77 6.72 -19.06 -13.51
N LEU A 78 7.98 -18.96 -13.92
CA LEU A 78 8.95 -18.06 -13.30
C LEU A 78 8.51 -16.60 -13.41
N TYR A 79 8.18 -16.12 -14.62
CA TYR A 79 7.73 -14.74 -14.82
C TYR A 79 6.41 -14.45 -14.11
N ALA A 80 5.47 -15.40 -14.09
CA ALA A 80 4.23 -15.28 -13.34
C ALA A 80 4.48 -15.13 -11.81
N SER A 81 5.46 -15.86 -11.27
CA SER A 81 5.87 -15.72 -9.87
C SER A 81 6.46 -14.34 -9.59
N GLU A 82 7.27 -13.81 -10.51
CA GLU A 82 7.87 -12.49 -10.36
C GLU A 82 6.82 -11.37 -10.38
N ILE A 83 5.80 -11.46 -11.24
CA ILE A 83 4.66 -10.53 -11.24
C ILE A 83 3.95 -10.53 -9.89
N ALA A 84 3.72 -11.72 -9.31
CA ALA A 84 3.05 -11.84 -8.01
C ALA A 84 3.87 -11.20 -6.88
N GLU A 85 5.19 -11.39 -6.87
CA GLU A 85 6.06 -10.77 -5.87
C GLU A 85 6.13 -9.24 -6.05
N ILE A 86 6.30 -8.76 -7.28
CA ILE A 86 6.26 -7.32 -7.59
C ILE A 86 4.95 -6.71 -7.12
N LYS A 87 3.81 -7.38 -7.36
CA LYS A 87 2.48 -6.92 -6.93
C LYS A 87 2.40 -6.78 -5.41
N LYS A 88 2.92 -7.75 -4.66
CA LYS A 88 2.97 -7.70 -3.20
C LYS A 88 3.82 -6.51 -2.70
N LEU A 89 5.00 -6.32 -3.27
CA LEU A 89 5.89 -5.21 -2.91
C LEU A 89 5.28 -3.85 -3.27
N ALA A 90 4.60 -3.76 -4.42
CA ALA A 90 3.90 -2.55 -4.84
C ALA A 90 2.76 -2.18 -3.88
N GLY A 91 2.06 -3.17 -3.32
CA GLY A 91 1.05 -2.95 -2.29
C GLY A 91 1.63 -2.26 -1.05
N ILE A 92 2.83 -2.67 -0.63
CA ILE A 92 3.51 -2.10 0.54
C ILE A 92 4.00 -0.68 0.26
N VAL A 93 4.56 -0.43 -0.93
CA VAL A 93 4.96 0.92 -1.37
C VAL A 93 3.76 1.87 -1.41
N LEU A 94 2.64 1.43 -1.98
CA LEU A 94 1.43 2.25 -2.10
C LEU A 94 0.78 2.49 -0.74
N HIS A 95 0.69 1.47 0.11
CA HIS A 95 0.21 1.60 1.49
C HIS A 95 1.01 2.68 2.23
N SER A 96 2.34 2.56 2.20
CA SER A 96 3.25 3.52 2.82
C SER A 96 3.07 4.94 2.26
N GLN A 97 2.90 5.09 0.94
CA GLN A 97 2.63 6.38 0.32
C GLN A 97 1.35 7.03 0.86
N LEU A 98 0.27 6.26 1.02
CA LEU A 98 -1.01 6.74 1.54
C LEU A 98 -0.90 7.15 3.02
N VAL A 99 -0.18 6.39 3.84
CA VAL A 99 0.06 6.75 5.23
C VAL A 99 0.88 8.05 5.33
N LEU A 100 1.93 8.23 4.52
CA LEU A 100 2.70 9.47 4.50
C LEU A 100 1.87 10.67 4.03
N LEU A 101 0.99 10.48 3.04
CA LEU A 101 0.04 11.51 2.61
C LEU A 101 -0.87 11.93 3.78
N GLN A 102 -1.35 10.97 4.55
CA GLN A 102 -2.19 11.26 5.70
C GLN A 102 -1.43 11.98 6.81
N VAL A 103 -0.19 11.55 7.13
CA VAL A 103 0.67 12.24 8.11
C VAL A 103 0.92 13.68 7.67
N LYS A 104 1.21 13.90 6.38
CA LYS A 104 1.40 15.24 5.82
C LYS A 104 0.16 16.12 6.04
N ILE A 105 -1.03 15.63 5.70
CA ILE A 105 -2.29 16.37 5.88
C ILE A 105 -2.47 16.78 7.35
N ARG A 106 -2.13 15.89 8.29
CA ARG A 106 -2.22 16.20 9.73
C ARG A 106 -1.22 17.26 10.18
N LEU A 107 0.01 17.22 9.67
CA LEU A 107 0.99 18.28 9.92
C LEU A 107 0.53 19.63 9.34
N GLU A 108 -0.09 19.64 8.16
CA GLU A 108 -0.68 20.83 7.56
C GLU A 108 -1.86 21.36 8.41
N SER A 109 -2.73 20.47 8.92
CA SER A 109 -3.84 20.86 9.83
C SER A 109 -3.34 21.44 11.14
N ILE A 110 -2.28 20.87 11.74
CA ILE A 110 -1.64 21.43 12.94
C ILE A 110 -1.16 22.87 12.67
N LEU A 111 -0.56 23.14 11.51
CA LEU A 111 -0.08 24.47 11.13
C LEU A 111 -1.21 25.47 10.86
N GLU A 112 -2.25 25.03 10.16
CA GLU A 112 -3.35 25.89 9.69
C GLU A 112 -4.38 26.18 10.78
N LEU A 113 -4.69 25.18 11.62
CA LEU A 113 -5.78 25.22 12.59
C LEU A 113 -5.29 25.41 14.03
N GLY A 114 -3.98 25.39 14.27
CA GLY A 114 -3.43 25.55 15.62
C GLY A 114 -3.73 24.36 16.53
N GLU A 115 -3.80 23.16 15.98
CA GLU A 115 -4.11 21.95 16.76
C GLU A 115 -3.03 21.65 17.81
N ALA A 116 -3.40 20.89 18.84
CA ALA A 116 -2.51 20.59 19.97
C ALA A 116 -1.24 19.83 19.53
N LEU A 117 -0.06 20.26 20.00
CA LEU A 117 1.22 19.57 19.73
C LEU A 117 1.25 18.10 20.17
N THR A 118 0.38 17.73 21.12
CA THR A 118 0.21 16.35 21.57
C THR A 118 -0.16 15.39 20.44
N LEU A 119 -0.69 15.90 19.32
CA LEU A 119 -0.99 15.13 18.12
C LEU A 119 0.24 14.74 17.30
N LEU A 120 1.42 15.33 17.55
CA LEU A 120 2.66 14.96 16.84
C LEU A 120 3.15 13.55 17.19
N LYS A 121 2.92 13.09 18.43
CA LYS A 121 3.42 11.78 18.89
C LYS A 121 2.79 10.61 18.12
N PRO A 122 1.46 10.53 17.94
CA PRO A 122 0.85 9.54 17.04
C PRO A 122 1.40 9.58 15.60
N LEU A 123 1.73 10.77 15.08
CA LEU A 123 2.30 10.92 13.73
C LEU A 123 3.73 10.35 13.65
N ALA A 124 4.56 10.57 14.68
CA ALA A 124 5.89 9.96 14.76
C ALA A 124 5.82 8.43 14.75
N THR A 125 4.87 7.84 15.50
CA THR A 125 4.64 6.39 15.48
C THR A 125 4.20 5.87 14.11
N LEU A 126 3.34 6.61 13.39
CA LEU A 126 2.97 6.24 12.01
C LEU A 126 4.18 6.26 11.07
N LEU A 127 5.05 7.26 11.19
CA LEU A 127 6.29 7.36 10.42
C LEU A 127 7.25 6.19 10.71
N GLU A 128 7.32 5.74 11.96
CA GLU A 128 8.16 4.61 12.37
C GLU A 128 7.69 3.30 11.71
N ASN A 129 6.39 3.03 11.76
CA ASN A 129 5.81 1.85 11.13
C ASN A 129 6.04 1.86 9.61
N VAL A 130 5.85 3.00 8.96
CA VAL A 130 6.13 3.12 7.52
C VAL A 130 7.61 2.92 7.22
N ALA A 131 8.50 3.48 8.03
CA ALA A 131 9.94 3.32 7.85
C ALA A 131 10.36 1.86 7.98
N GLU A 132 9.79 1.11 8.93
CA GLU A 132 10.03 -0.33 9.06
C GLU A 132 9.49 -1.11 7.86
N GLU A 133 8.25 -0.82 7.44
CA GLU A 133 7.58 -1.54 6.35
C GLU A 133 8.28 -1.37 4.99
N ILE A 134 8.84 -0.18 4.70
CA ILE A 134 9.56 0.05 3.43
C ILE A 134 11.04 -0.25 3.50
N SER A 135 11.58 -0.61 4.67
CA SER A 135 13.03 -0.76 4.88
C SER A 135 13.69 -1.73 3.90
N TYR A 136 13.00 -2.79 3.50
CA TYR A 136 13.51 -3.80 2.56
C TYR A 136 13.18 -3.50 1.09
N VAL A 137 12.26 -2.57 0.81
CA VAL A 137 11.83 -2.21 -0.56
C VAL A 137 12.51 -0.94 -1.05
N THR A 138 12.56 0.06 -0.17
CA THR A 138 13.13 1.40 -0.41
C THR A 138 13.92 1.83 0.83
N PRO A 139 15.12 1.25 1.07
CA PRO A 139 15.93 1.54 2.25
C PRO A 139 16.27 3.03 2.41
N GLU A 140 16.54 3.72 1.29
CA GLU A 140 16.82 5.15 1.27
C GLU A 140 15.65 5.98 1.82
N ALA A 141 14.40 5.62 1.48
CA ALA A 141 13.23 6.31 2.01
C ALA A 141 13.05 6.03 3.51
N SER A 142 13.30 4.79 3.95
CA SER A 142 13.27 4.40 5.37
C SER A 142 14.25 5.24 6.22
N GLU A 143 15.51 5.34 5.80
CA GLU A 143 16.53 6.13 6.52
C GLU A 143 16.16 7.61 6.63
N HIS A 144 15.63 8.19 5.56
CA HIS A 144 15.21 9.59 5.59
C HIS A 144 13.97 9.82 6.48
N LEU A 145 13.01 8.90 6.50
CA LEU A 145 11.89 8.97 7.45
C LEU A 145 12.38 8.89 8.89
N ARG A 146 13.39 8.05 9.18
CA ARG A 146 14.05 8.01 10.50
C ARG A 146 14.71 9.33 10.86
N SER A 147 15.42 9.96 9.93
CA SER A 147 15.98 11.29 10.15
C SER A 147 14.90 12.34 10.42
N LEU A 148 13.73 12.23 9.78
CA LEU A 148 12.59 13.12 10.02
C LEU A 148 12.01 12.94 11.42
N MET A 149 11.88 11.70 11.90
CA MET A 149 11.42 11.41 13.26
C MET A 149 12.36 12.01 14.32
N VAL A 150 13.67 11.85 14.15
CA VAL A 150 14.67 12.46 15.06
C VAL A 150 14.52 13.99 15.11
N MET A 151 14.24 14.64 13.98
CA MET A 151 13.98 16.09 13.94
C MET A 151 12.70 16.49 14.68
N ILE A 152 11.64 15.66 14.61
CA ILE A 152 10.39 15.89 15.33
C ILE A 152 10.60 15.70 16.84
N ASP A 153 11.31 14.65 17.26
CA ASP A 153 11.58 14.35 18.66
C ASP A 153 12.45 15.42 19.33
N ASP A 154 13.52 15.86 18.68
CA ASP A 154 14.36 16.98 19.15
C ASP A 154 13.51 18.24 19.34
N PHE A 155 12.59 18.50 18.41
CA PHE A 155 11.69 19.64 18.53
C PHE A 155 10.74 19.52 19.74
N MET A 156 10.04 18.39 19.90
CA MET A 156 9.14 18.19 21.03
C MET A 156 9.86 18.36 22.37
N ALA A 157 11.11 17.90 22.46
CA ALA A 157 11.96 18.09 23.62
C ALA A 157 12.29 19.58 23.87
N THR A 158 12.68 20.33 22.83
CA THR A 158 12.96 21.78 22.95
C THR A 158 11.72 22.62 23.25
N ALA A 159 10.55 22.23 22.78
CA ALA A 159 9.29 22.93 23.01
C ALA A 159 8.74 22.73 24.44
N GLY A 160 9.42 21.95 25.29
CA GLY A 160 8.98 21.67 26.65
C GLY A 160 7.67 20.87 26.71
N VAL A 161 7.31 20.19 25.62
CA VAL A 161 6.15 19.29 25.58
C VAL A 161 6.52 18.03 26.36
N TYR A 162 6.41 18.11 27.68
CA TYR A 162 6.55 16.97 28.55
C TYR A 162 5.27 16.14 28.48
N VAL A 163 5.30 15.09 27.66
CA VAL A 163 4.32 14.01 27.76
C VAL A 163 4.85 13.07 28.83
N GLU A 164 4.10 12.90 29.92
CA GLU A 164 4.43 11.95 30.99
C GLU A 164 4.82 10.59 30.36
N PRO A 165 5.95 9.98 30.77
CA PRO A 165 6.25 8.61 30.37
C PRO A 165 5.20 7.71 31.01
N SER A 166 4.11 7.44 30.28
CA SER A 166 3.15 6.43 30.68
C SER A 166 3.90 5.11 30.84
N SER A 167 3.93 4.59 32.07
CA SER A 167 4.46 3.26 32.40
C SER A 167 3.60 2.13 31.84
N GLU A 168 2.54 2.46 31.12
CA GLU A 168 1.75 1.54 30.35
C GLU A 168 2.46 1.27 29.03
N LYS A 169 2.62 -0.02 28.72
CA LYS A 169 3.16 -0.58 27.47
C LYS A 169 2.83 0.33 26.28
N MET A 170 3.80 0.50 25.36
CA MET A 170 3.68 1.17 24.05
C MET A 170 2.25 1.60 23.76
N PRO A 171 1.94 2.91 23.70
CA PRO A 171 0.56 3.36 23.62
C PRO A 171 -0.09 2.57 22.48
N GLU A 172 -1.15 1.83 22.83
CA GLU A 172 -2.12 1.39 21.83
C GLU A 172 -2.29 2.58 20.88
N PHE A 173 -2.03 2.34 19.59
CA PHE A 173 -2.22 3.33 18.55
C PHE A 173 -3.44 4.19 18.88
N SER A 174 -3.33 5.52 18.73
CA SER A 174 -4.56 6.30 18.77
C SER A 174 -5.56 5.67 17.79
N GLU A 175 -6.84 5.61 18.16
CA GLU A 175 -7.88 4.99 17.33
C GLU A 175 -7.80 5.49 15.88
N GLU A 176 -7.45 6.78 15.74
CA GLU A 176 -7.12 7.44 14.49
C GLU A 176 -5.91 6.86 13.74
N ALA A 177 -4.77 6.65 14.40
CA ALA A 177 -3.59 6.05 13.76
C ALA A 177 -3.88 4.63 13.26
N SER A 178 -4.61 3.82 14.04
CA SER A 178 -5.05 2.49 13.62
C SER A 178 -5.97 2.55 12.40
N PHE A 179 -6.94 3.47 12.42
CA PHE A 179 -7.87 3.69 11.32
C PHE A 179 -7.13 4.09 10.03
N ILE A 180 -6.17 5.00 10.12
CA ILE A 180 -5.36 5.45 8.98
C ILE A 180 -4.61 4.28 8.33
N LEU A 181 -3.95 3.46 9.13
CA LEU A 181 -3.20 2.29 8.63
C LEU A 181 -4.13 1.30 7.93
N GLU A 182 -5.25 0.95 8.54
CA GLU A 182 -6.16 -0.04 7.99
C GLU A 182 -6.85 0.45 6.71
N GLU A 183 -7.27 1.72 6.67
CA GLU A 183 -7.91 2.29 5.49
C GLU A 183 -6.92 2.43 4.32
N ALA A 184 -5.71 2.91 4.60
CA ALA A 184 -4.64 2.95 3.60
C ALA A 184 -4.34 1.57 3.03
N ARG A 185 -4.36 0.52 3.88
CA ARG A 185 -4.13 -0.86 3.46
C ARG A 185 -5.20 -1.36 2.51
N LYS A 186 -6.47 -1.10 2.80
CA LYS A 186 -7.60 -1.47 1.93
C LYS A 186 -7.50 -0.79 0.57
N ILE A 187 -7.29 0.53 0.56
CA ILE A 187 -7.16 1.32 -0.67
C ILE A 187 -5.97 0.82 -1.50
N ALA A 188 -4.82 0.55 -0.86
CA ALA A 188 -3.65 0.03 -1.55
C ALA A 188 -3.92 -1.34 -2.17
N ALA A 189 -4.53 -2.26 -1.42
CA ALA A 189 -4.85 -3.61 -1.90
C ALA A 189 -5.81 -3.57 -3.10
N GLU A 190 -6.85 -2.74 -3.04
CA GLU A 190 -7.80 -2.56 -4.14
C GLU A 190 -7.10 -1.98 -5.37
N LYS A 191 -6.32 -0.91 -5.20
CA LYS A 191 -5.64 -0.25 -6.32
C LYS A 191 -4.62 -1.14 -7.00
N VAL A 192 -3.85 -1.91 -6.23
CA VAL A 192 -2.88 -2.87 -6.77
C VAL A 192 -3.60 -4.00 -7.50
N ARG A 193 -4.73 -4.47 -6.97
CA ARG A 193 -5.58 -5.47 -7.64
C ARG A 193 -6.06 -5.00 -9.01
N GLU A 194 -6.47 -3.74 -9.13
CA GLU A 194 -6.99 -3.16 -10.38
C GLU A 194 -5.91 -2.83 -11.41
N THR A 195 -4.74 -2.39 -10.97
CA THR A 195 -3.73 -1.81 -11.86
C THR A 195 -2.66 -2.79 -12.33
N PHE A 196 -2.33 -3.80 -11.52
CA PHE A 196 -1.30 -4.79 -11.88
C PHE A 196 -1.87 -5.92 -12.74
N PRO A 197 -1.16 -6.35 -13.80
CA PRO A 197 -1.59 -7.46 -14.62
C PRO A 197 -1.64 -8.74 -13.79
N GLU A 198 -2.61 -9.60 -14.10
CA GLU A 198 -2.65 -10.96 -13.59
C GLU A 198 -1.98 -11.87 -14.60
N ALA A 199 -0.94 -12.58 -14.18
CA ALA A 199 -0.21 -13.47 -15.07
C ALA A 199 -1.18 -14.55 -15.59
N PRO A 200 -1.20 -14.83 -16.91
CA PRO A 200 -2.07 -15.85 -17.46
C PRO A 200 -1.62 -17.21 -16.92
N ARG A 201 -2.35 -17.73 -15.94
CA ARG A 201 -2.27 -19.14 -15.56
C ARG A 201 -3.24 -19.88 -16.45
N LEU A 202 -2.70 -20.76 -17.29
CA LEU A 202 -3.51 -21.70 -18.04
C LEU A 202 -3.74 -22.92 -17.14
N THR A 203 -5.01 -23.21 -16.89
CA THR A 203 -5.43 -24.53 -16.41
C THR A 203 -5.07 -25.59 -17.46
N ASP A 204 -4.97 -26.85 -17.05
CA ASP A 204 -4.65 -27.94 -17.98
C ASP A 204 -5.65 -28.02 -19.14
N VAL A 205 -6.91 -27.66 -18.88
CA VAL A 205 -7.99 -27.59 -19.88
C VAL A 205 -7.81 -26.40 -20.83
N GLU A 206 -7.52 -25.21 -20.32
CA GLU A 206 -7.22 -24.04 -21.16
C GLU A 206 -5.98 -24.26 -22.03
N LYS A 207 -4.98 -24.97 -21.50
CA LYS A 207 -3.78 -25.33 -22.24
C LYS A 207 -4.08 -26.32 -23.37
N ALA A 208 -4.93 -27.32 -23.13
CA ALA A 208 -5.34 -28.28 -24.16
C ALA A 208 -6.09 -27.59 -25.31
N VAL A 209 -7.00 -26.66 -24.99
CA VAL A 209 -7.70 -25.84 -26.00
C VAL A 209 -6.71 -24.94 -26.74
N TYR A 210 -5.79 -24.28 -26.03
CA TYR A 210 -4.78 -23.43 -26.64
C TYR A 210 -3.84 -24.20 -27.60
N GLU A 211 -3.39 -25.39 -27.19
CA GLU A 211 -2.55 -26.24 -28.03
C GLU A 211 -3.29 -26.79 -29.25
N TYR A 212 -4.59 -27.09 -29.12
CA TYR A 212 -5.43 -27.50 -30.24
C TYR A 212 -5.55 -26.38 -31.29
N VAL A 213 -5.82 -25.15 -30.83
CA VAL A 213 -5.91 -23.95 -31.70
C VAL A 213 -4.59 -23.71 -32.44
N LEU A 214 -3.45 -23.78 -31.74
CA LEU A 214 -2.12 -23.59 -32.36
C LEU A 214 -1.72 -24.74 -33.29
N GLY A 215 -2.03 -25.98 -32.91
CA GLY A 215 -1.60 -27.17 -33.64
C GLY A 215 -2.33 -27.37 -34.97
N ALA A 216 -3.54 -26.85 -35.08
CA ALA A 216 -4.36 -27.06 -36.25
C ALA A 216 -4.21 -25.95 -37.33
N ASN A 217 -3.47 -24.86 -37.04
CA ASN A 217 -3.20 -23.74 -37.97
C ASN A 217 -4.47 -23.32 -38.74
N ILE A 218 -5.61 -23.30 -38.04
CA ILE A 218 -6.94 -23.17 -38.64
C ILE A 218 -7.27 -21.69 -38.71
N GLU A 219 -7.59 -21.20 -39.90
CA GLU A 219 -8.17 -19.86 -40.09
C GLU A 219 -9.59 -19.76 -39.48
N GLU A 220 -10.26 -20.90 -39.29
CA GLU A 220 -11.63 -20.98 -38.79
C GLU A 220 -11.80 -22.13 -37.80
N LEU A 221 -12.15 -21.84 -36.55
CA LEU A 221 -12.28 -22.85 -35.51
C LEU A 221 -13.73 -23.35 -35.40
N ASP A 222 -13.97 -24.60 -35.74
CA ASP A 222 -15.25 -25.25 -35.44
C ASP A 222 -15.33 -25.66 -33.95
N LEU A 223 -16.29 -25.08 -33.24
CA LEU A 223 -16.49 -25.29 -31.80
C LEU A 223 -16.87 -26.74 -31.49
N GLU A 224 -17.68 -27.38 -32.33
CA GLU A 224 -18.11 -28.77 -32.12
C GLU A 224 -16.95 -29.75 -32.31
N THR A 225 -16.13 -29.57 -33.34
CA THR A 225 -14.96 -30.41 -33.59
C THR A 225 -13.92 -30.26 -32.47
N CYS A 226 -13.68 -29.04 -31.99
CA CYS A 226 -12.78 -28.78 -30.87
C CYS A 226 -13.28 -29.43 -29.56
N ALA A 227 -14.57 -29.26 -29.26
CA ALA A 227 -15.24 -29.85 -28.11
C ALA A 227 -15.14 -31.38 -28.11
N ASN A 228 -15.44 -32.00 -29.26
CA ASN A 228 -15.35 -33.45 -29.43
C ASN A 228 -13.91 -33.97 -29.32
N ALA A 229 -12.94 -33.26 -29.90
CA ALA A 229 -11.53 -33.66 -29.86
C ALA A 229 -10.94 -33.61 -28.42
N LEU A 230 -11.39 -32.66 -27.61
CA LEU A 230 -10.91 -32.46 -26.25
C LEU A 230 -11.80 -33.10 -25.17
N SER A 231 -12.90 -33.76 -25.56
CA SER A 231 -13.92 -34.30 -24.65
C SER A 231 -14.48 -33.22 -23.69
N LEU A 232 -14.68 -32.02 -24.22
CA LEU A 232 -15.23 -30.87 -23.50
C LEU A 232 -16.60 -30.50 -24.10
N ASP A 233 -17.37 -29.74 -23.34
CA ASP A 233 -18.63 -29.17 -23.84
C ASP A 233 -18.36 -27.91 -24.71
N PRO A 234 -19.10 -27.69 -25.82
CA PRO A 234 -18.91 -26.53 -26.69
C PRO A 234 -19.03 -25.17 -25.97
N GLU A 235 -19.89 -25.03 -24.96
CA GLU A 235 -19.99 -23.80 -24.17
C GLU A 235 -18.72 -23.59 -23.33
N THR A 236 -18.15 -24.68 -22.80
CA THR A 236 -16.91 -24.64 -22.03
C THR A 236 -15.73 -24.21 -22.91
N VAL A 237 -15.64 -24.75 -24.14
CA VAL A 237 -14.62 -24.34 -25.12
C VAL A 237 -14.79 -22.86 -25.50
N SER A 238 -16.02 -22.40 -25.75
CA SER A 238 -16.31 -20.99 -26.06
C SER A 238 -15.88 -20.05 -24.92
N ASN A 239 -16.18 -20.41 -23.68
CA ASN A 239 -15.76 -19.63 -22.51
C ASN A 239 -14.24 -19.60 -22.37
N ILE A 240 -13.57 -20.74 -22.56
CA ILE A 240 -12.11 -20.82 -22.54
C ILE A 240 -11.48 -19.95 -23.62
N LEU A 241 -12.01 -19.96 -24.85
CA LEU A 241 -11.50 -19.12 -25.93
C LEU A 241 -11.63 -17.64 -25.60
N LYS A 242 -12.76 -17.20 -25.03
CA LYS A 242 -12.93 -15.81 -24.54
C LYS A 242 -11.89 -15.48 -23.48
N THR A 243 -11.66 -16.38 -22.52
CA THR A 243 -10.63 -16.19 -21.48
C THR A 243 -9.22 -16.14 -22.07
N LEU A 244 -8.90 -16.98 -23.06
CA LEU A 244 -7.62 -16.95 -23.78
C LEU A 244 -7.42 -15.65 -24.57
N HIS A 245 -8.51 -15.10 -25.14
CA HIS A 245 -8.51 -13.81 -25.83
C HIS A 245 -8.29 -12.64 -24.87
N GLU A 246 -9.02 -12.60 -23.74
CA GLU A 246 -8.83 -11.61 -22.68
C GLU A 246 -7.42 -11.65 -22.09
N LYS A 247 -6.82 -12.85 -21.99
CA LYS A 247 -5.43 -13.07 -21.58
C LYS A 247 -4.40 -12.67 -22.67
N GLY A 248 -4.84 -12.27 -23.86
CA GLY A 248 -3.99 -11.84 -24.98
C GLY A 248 -3.23 -12.98 -25.67
N LEU A 249 -3.62 -14.23 -25.43
CA LEU A 249 -2.95 -15.41 -25.99
C LEU A 249 -3.40 -15.74 -27.42
N ILE A 250 -4.62 -15.32 -27.77
CA ILE A 250 -5.23 -15.50 -29.09
C ILE A 250 -6.01 -14.26 -29.53
N GLN A 251 -6.15 -14.04 -30.83
CA GLN A 251 -7.09 -13.09 -31.40
C GLN A 251 -8.32 -13.85 -31.86
N LEU A 252 -9.52 -13.39 -31.46
CA LEU A 252 -10.79 -13.93 -31.93
C LEU A 252 -11.42 -12.91 -32.88
N GLU A 253 -11.63 -13.32 -34.13
CA GLU A 253 -12.51 -12.60 -35.06
C GLU A 253 -13.80 -13.42 -35.16
N PHE A 254 -14.93 -12.83 -34.76
CA PHE A 254 -16.23 -13.45 -34.95
C PHE A 254 -16.66 -13.18 -36.39
N ALA A 255 -16.78 -14.23 -37.20
CA ALA A 255 -17.42 -14.09 -38.51
C ALA A 255 -18.89 -13.65 -38.29
N GLU A 256 -19.27 -12.48 -38.83
CA GLU A 256 -20.66 -12.06 -38.84
C GLU A 256 -21.45 -13.05 -39.72
N THR A 257 -22.24 -13.91 -39.09
CA THR A 257 -23.24 -14.74 -39.78
C THR A 257 -24.19 -13.82 -40.53
N THR A 258 -24.09 -13.83 -41.87
CA THR A 258 -25.03 -13.21 -42.80
C THR A 258 -26.22 -14.12 -43.05
#